data_AF-A0A540R967-F1
#
_entry.id   AF-A0A540R967-F1
#
_cell.length_a   1.000
_cell.length_b   1.000
_cell.length_c   1.000
_cell.angle_alpha   90.00
_cell.angle_beta   90.00
_cell.angle_gamma   90.00
#
_symmetry.space_group_name_H-M   'P 1'
#
loop_
_entity.id
_entity.type
_entity.pdbx_description
1 polymer ?
#
loop_
_entity_poly.entity_id
_entity_poly.type
_entity_poly.pdbx_seq_one_letter_code
_entity_poly.pdbx_strand_id
1 'polypeptide(L)'
;MNTFTLDPEVTRSLARDLDQQSLPQPLALPSLPGGCLSDFCSALTAAFHNVAARDEMMRSDLAHLAEVAVVTTHAALTVDSDGAAAFANENVAPRPGTEG
;
A
#
# COMPACT_ATOMS: atom_id res chain seq x y z
N MET A 1 -23.85 -13.74 0.12
CA MET A 1 -22.89 -13.29 1.14
C MET A 1 -21.51 -13.67 0.61
N ASN A 2 -20.75 -12.70 0.10
CA ASN A 2 -19.40 -12.97 -0.40
C ASN A 2 -18.44 -12.90 0.78
N THR A 3 -17.87 -14.04 1.15
CA THR A 3 -16.77 -14.10 2.11
C THR A 3 -15.51 -13.64 1.39
N PHE A 4 -14.94 -12.52 1.85
CA PHE A 4 -13.63 -12.09 1.42
C PHE A 4 -12.57 -12.88 2.19
N THR A 5 -11.77 -13.66 1.48
CA THR A 5 -10.58 -14.32 2.01
C THR A 5 -9.41 -13.39 1.82
N LEU A 6 -8.87 -12.88 2.94
CA LEU A 6 -7.67 -12.05 2.94
C LEU A 6 -6.49 -12.91 3.40
N ASP A 7 -5.49 -13.08 2.54
CA ASP A 7 -4.21 -13.66 2.95
C ASP A 7 -3.33 -12.54 3.53
N PRO A 8 -3.04 -12.57 4.84
CA PRO A 8 -2.27 -11.51 5.49
C PRO A 8 -0.79 -11.51 5.07
N GLU A 9 -0.21 -12.65 4.68
CA GLU A 9 1.18 -12.72 4.22
C GLU A 9 1.32 -12.09 2.84
N VAL A 10 0.40 -12.42 1.93
CA VAL A 10 0.37 -11.82 0.58
C VAL A 10 0.14 -10.31 0.67
N THR A 11 -0.77 -9.86 1.54
CA THR A 11 -1.07 -8.43 1.68
C THR A 11 0.13 -7.66 2.28
N ARG A 12 0.86 -8.25 3.23
CA ARG A 12 2.10 -7.65 3.75
C ARG A 12 3.24 -7.65 2.73
N SER A 13 3.36 -8.71 1.92
CA SER A 13 4.36 -8.74 0.84
C SER A 13 4.09 -7.61 -0.16
N LEU A 14 2.85 -7.46 -0.60
CA LEU A 14 2.46 -6.40 -1.52
C LEU A 14 2.71 -5.01 -0.93
N ALA A 15 2.42 -4.80 0.36
CA ALA A 15 2.69 -3.53 1.02
C ALA A 15 4.18 -3.16 0.99
N ARG A 16 5.08 -4.14 1.20
CA ARG A 16 6.54 -3.93 1.11
C ARG A 16 6.98 -3.59 -0.31
N ASP A 17 6.43 -4.27 -1.30
CA ASP A 17 6.78 -4.03 -2.70
C ASP A 17 6.35 -2.61 -3.13
N LEU A 18 5.15 -2.17 -2.72
CA LEU A 18 4.65 -0.81 -2.97
C LEU A 18 5.50 0.25 -2.26
N ASP A 19 5.88 0.00 -1.02
CA ASP A 19 6.75 0.90 -0.25
C ASP A 19 8.13 1.05 -0.92
N GLN A 20 8.72 -0.05 -1.39
CA GLN A 20 9.98 0.01 -2.16
C GLN A 20 9.86 0.81 -3.45
N GLN A 21 8.74 0.69 -4.18
CA GLN A 21 8.50 1.45 -5.40
C GLN A 21 8.18 2.93 -5.14
N SER A 22 7.77 3.29 -3.92
CA SER A 22 7.55 4.68 -3.52
C SER A 22 8.85 5.47 -3.29
N LEU A 23 10.00 4.79 -3.24
CA LEU A 23 11.27 5.44 -2.94
C LEU A 23 11.72 6.40 -4.06
N PRO A 24 12.26 7.58 -3.73
CA PRO A 24 12.74 8.53 -4.73
C PRO A 24 13.83 7.93 -5.61
N GLN A 25 13.72 8.10 -6.93
CA GLN A 25 14.74 7.69 -7.88
C GLN A 25 15.47 8.93 -8.44
N PRO A 26 16.81 8.95 -8.48
CA PRO A 26 17.55 10.10 -8.97
C PRO A 26 17.32 10.31 -10.47
N LEU A 27 16.74 11.46 -10.82
CA LEU A 27 16.54 11.90 -12.20
C LEU A 27 17.71 12.78 -12.66
N ALA A 28 18.42 12.34 -13.69
CA ALA A 28 19.44 13.14 -14.35
C ALA A 28 18.78 14.00 -15.44
N LEU A 29 18.75 15.32 -15.24
CA LEU A 29 18.29 16.26 -16.27
C LEU A 29 19.35 16.38 -17.38
N PRO A 30 18.94 16.42 -18.66
CA PRO A 30 19.86 16.65 -19.76
C PRO A 30 20.46 18.06 -19.69
N SER A 31 21.77 18.17 -19.96
CA SER A 31 22.45 19.47 -20.05
C SER A 31 21.98 20.22 -21.31
N LEU A 32 21.61 21.50 -21.17
CA LEU A 32 21.08 22.33 -22.26
C LEU A 32 22.23 22.92 -23.10
N PRO A 33 22.40 22.53 -24.38
CA PRO A 33 23.28 23.26 -25.28
C PRO A 33 22.68 24.63 -25.63
N GLY A 34 23.47 25.70 -25.51
CA GLY A 34 23.05 27.04 -25.93
C GLY A 34 22.90 27.15 -27.46
N GLY A 35 22.21 28.20 -27.93
CA GLY A 35 22.08 28.54 -29.36
C GLY A 35 20.69 28.26 -29.93
N CYS A 36 20.59 27.94 -31.22
CA CYS A 36 19.33 27.74 -31.96
C CYS A 36 18.44 26.61 -31.44
N LEU A 37 18.91 25.83 -30.47
CA LEU A 37 18.18 24.75 -29.81
C LEU A 37 17.59 25.17 -28.45
N SER A 38 17.74 26.44 -28.02
CA SER A 38 17.29 26.90 -26.71
C SER A 38 15.81 26.64 -26.44
N ASP A 39 14.95 26.87 -27.43
CA ASP A 39 13.50 26.75 -27.27
C ASP A 39 13.08 25.28 -27.15
N PHE A 40 13.72 24.41 -27.95
CA PHE A 40 13.57 22.96 -27.83
C PHE A 40 14.05 22.46 -26.47
N CYS A 41 15.21 22.93 -26.03
CA CYS A 41 15.81 22.61 -24.74
C CYS A 41 14.92 23.06 -23.56
N SER A 42 14.31 24.25 -23.66
CA SER A 42 13.34 24.77 -22.69
C SER A 42 12.07 23.91 -22.64
N ALA A 43 11.50 23.56 -23.79
CA ALA A 43 10.33 22.67 -23.88
C ALA A 43 10.63 21.27 -23.31
N LEU A 44 11.82 20.73 -23.60
CA LEU A 44 12.28 19.45 -23.07
C LEU A 44 12.41 19.51 -21.54
N THR A 45 13.00 20.58 -21.01
CA THR A 45 13.13 20.80 -19.56
C THR A 45 11.77 20.88 -18.87
N ALA A 46 10.81 21.62 -19.45
CA ALA A 46 9.45 21.68 -18.96
C ALA A 46 8.75 20.30 -18.96
N ALA A 47 8.97 19.51 -20.02
CA ALA A 47 8.45 18.14 -20.09
C ALA A 47 9.06 17.25 -18.99
N PHE A 48 10.38 17.33 -18.76
CA PHE A 48 11.04 16.61 -17.67
C PHE A 48 10.49 16.99 -16.29
N HIS A 49 10.29 18.29 -16.01
CA HIS A 49 9.69 18.72 -14.76
C HIS A 49 8.27 18.19 -14.56
N ASN A 50 7.45 18.17 -15.62
CA ASN A 50 6.11 17.60 -15.55
C ASN A 50 6.13 16.09 -15.28
N VAL A 51 7.05 15.35 -15.90
CA VAL A 51 7.22 13.91 -15.64
C VAL A 51 7.69 13.68 -14.20
N ALA A 52 8.68 14.44 -13.73
CA ALA A 52 9.18 14.34 -12.36
C ALA A 52 8.08 14.64 -11.32
N ALA A 53 7.25 15.66 -11.57
CA ALA A 53 6.14 15.99 -10.69
C ALA A 53 5.07 14.88 -10.65
N ARG A 54 4.75 14.28 -11.80
CA ARG A 54 3.82 13.14 -11.88
C ARG A 54 4.38 11.90 -11.21
N ASP A 55 5.67 11.63 -11.38
CA ASP A 55 6.36 10.53 -10.72
C ASP A 55 6.32 10.67 -9.19
N GLU A 56 6.56 11.88 -8.67
CA GLU A 56 6.43 12.16 -7.24
C GLU A 56 5.01 11.90 -6.73
N MET A 57 3.99 12.34 -7.46
CA MET A 57 2.60 12.06 -7.11
C MET A 57 2.31 10.56 -7.09
N MET A 58 2.76 9.82 -8.13
CA MET A 58 2.58 8.36 -8.18
C MET A 58 3.27 7.66 -7.02
N ARG A 59 4.47 8.09 -6.64
CA ARG A 59 5.18 7.55 -5.47
C ARG A 59 4.43 7.82 -4.16
N SER A 60 3.87 9.00 -4.00
CA SER A 60 3.00 9.33 -2.86
C SER A 60 1.78 8.40 -2.80
N ASP A 61 1.15 8.12 -3.93
CA ASP A 61 0.01 7.20 -4.00
C ASP A 61 0.40 5.77 -3.63
N LEU A 62 1.57 5.30 -4.10
CA LEU A 62 2.09 3.96 -3.75
C LEU A 62 2.39 3.83 -2.25
N ALA A 63 3.00 4.85 -1.64
CA ALA A 63 3.22 4.89 -0.20
C ALA A 63 1.90 4.83 0.58
N HIS A 64 0.89 5.59 0.14
CA HIS A 64 -0.42 5.56 0.76
C HIS A 64 -1.10 4.18 0.64
N LEU A 65 -1.01 3.53 -0.53
CA LEU A 65 -1.55 2.19 -0.72
C LEU A 65 -0.84 1.15 0.15
N ALA A 66 0.48 1.26 0.33
CA ALA A 66 1.24 0.39 1.23
C ALA A 66 0.74 0.53 2.68
N GLU A 67 0.53 1.76 3.15
CA GLU A 67 -0.01 2.04 4.47
C GLU A 67 -1.42 1.45 4.64
N VAL A 68 -2.32 1.68 3.68
CA VAL A 68 -3.68 1.15 3.69
C VAL A 68 -3.67 -0.38 3.71
N ALA A 69 -2.79 -1.03 2.96
CA ALA A 69 -2.64 -2.48 2.96
C ALA A 69 -2.22 -3.03 4.33
N VAL A 70 -1.29 -2.36 5.02
CA VAL A 70 -0.88 -2.72 6.39
C VAL A 70 -2.05 -2.57 7.38
N VAL A 71 -2.75 -1.44 7.35
CA VAL A 71 -3.90 -1.17 8.22
C VAL A 71 -5.02 -2.19 7.99
N THR A 72 -5.32 -2.49 6.73
CA THR A 72 -6.34 -3.47 6.35
C THR A 72 -5.98 -4.87 6.85
N THR A 73 -4.72 -5.26 6.70
CA THR A 73 -4.23 -6.56 7.21
C THR A 73 -4.37 -6.64 8.73
N HIS A 74 -4.00 -5.58 9.44
CA HIS A 74 -4.14 -5.54 10.90
C HIS A 74 -5.61 -5.67 11.32
N ALA A 75 -6.50 -4.90 10.69
CA ALA A 75 -7.94 -4.97 10.97
C ALA A 75 -8.51 -6.37 10.72
N ALA A 76 -8.12 -7.03 9.63
CA ALA A 76 -8.57 -8.39 9.32
C ALA A 76 -8.10 -9.40 10.38
N LEU A 77 -6.85 -9.31 10.84
CA LEU A 77 -6.32 -10.18 11.89
C LEU A 77 -7.00 -9.96 13.25
N THR A 78 -7.32 -8.70 13.59
CA THR A 78 -8.07 -8.40 14.83
C THR A 78 -9.47 -9.00 14.80
N VAL A 79 -10.18 -8.86 13.67
CA VAL A 79 -11.52 -9.45 13.51
C VAL A 79 -11.47 -10.98 13.60
N ASP A 80 -10.46 -11.61 12.99
CA ASP A 80 -10.27 -13.06 13.07
C ASP A 80 -9.97 -13.52 14.51
N SER A 81 -9.10 -12.80 15.23
CA SER A 81 -8.80 -13.11 16.64
C SER A 81 -9.99 -12.93 17.57
N ASP A 82 -10.79 -11.87 17.39
CA ASP A 82 -11.98 -11.61 18.19
C ASP A 82 -13.06 -12.66 17.91
N GLY A 83 -13.23 -13.06 16.65
CA GLY A 83 -14.10 -14.15 16.25
C GLY A 83 -13.69 -15.48 16.89
N ALA A 84 -12.41 -15.84 16.80
CA ALA A 84 -11.88 -17.05 17.42
C ALA A 84 -12.07 -17.05 18.96
N ALA A 85 -11.84 -15.92 19.61
CA ALA A 85 -12.07 -15.76 21.06
C ALA A 85 -13.55 -15.93 21.44
N ALA A 86 -14.47 -15.37 20.64
CA ALA A 86 -15.91 -15.53 20.86
C ALA A 86 -16.34 -17.00 20.77
N PHE A 87 -15.88 -17.74 19.75
CA PHE A 87 -16.15 -19.18 19.61
C PHE A 87 -15.52 -20.02 20.73
N ALA A 88 -14.31 -19.68 21.16
CA ALA A 88 -13.65 -20.36 22.29
C ALA A 88 -14.43 -20.15 23.60
N ASN A 89 -14.97 -18.96 23.83
CA ASN A 89 -15.74 -18.64 25.02
C ASN A 89 -17.13 -19.31 25.03
N GLU A 90 -17.76 -19.48 23.87
CA GLU A 90 -19.02 -20.21 23.71
C GLU A 90 -18.86 -21.72 24.02
N ASN A 91 -17.74 -22.32 23.62
CA ASN A 91 -17.44 -23.73 23.91
C ASN A 91 -17.02 -24.02 25.37
N VAL A 92 -16.72 -22.98 26.17
CA VAL A 92 -16.32 -23.11 27.59
C VAL A 92 -17.51 -22.90 28.55
N ALA A 93 -18.66 -22.41 28.08
CA ALA A 93 -19.86 -22.29 28.90
C ALA A 93 -20.39 -23.69 29.30
N PRO A 94 -20.45 -24.05 30.59
CA PRO A 94 -20.99 -25.33 31.01
C PRO A 94 -22.48 -25.41 30.65
N ARG A 95 -22.89 -26.50 30.00
CA ARG A 95 -24.30 -26.78 29.74
C ARG A 95 -25.05 -26.82 31.08
N PRO A 96 -26.08 -25.98 31.30
CA PRO A 96 -26.88 -26.08 32.50
C PRO A 96 -27.78 -27.31 32.36
N GLY A 97 -27.53 -28.32 33.20
CA GLY A 97 -28.45 -29.44 33.41
C GLY A 97 -27.98 -30.78 32.86
N THR A 98 -27.14 -31.46 33.65
CA THR A 98 -27.17 -32.93 33.79
C THR A 98 -26.60 -33.27 35.15
N GLU A 99 -27.40 -33.09 36.20
CA GLU A 99 -27.29 -33.90 37.42
C GLU A 99 -28.67 -34.52 37.63
N GLY A 100 -28.70 -35.85 37.62
CA GLY A 100 -29.88 -36.68 37.92
C GLY A 100 -29.82 -37.23 39.33
#